data_AF-K9PAB7-F1
#
_entry.id   AF-K9PAB7-F1
#
_cell.length_a   1.000
_cell.length_b   1.000
_cell.length_c   1.000
_cell.angle_alpha   90.00
_cell.angle_beta   90.00
_cell.angle_gamma   90.00
#
_symmetry.space_group_name_H-M   'P 1'
#
loop_
_entity.id
_entity.type
_entity.pdbx_description
1 polymer ?
#
loop_
_entity_poly.entity_id
_entity_poly.type
_entity_poly.pdbx_seq_one_letter_code
_entity_poly.pdbx_strand_id
1 'polypeptide(L)'
;MSPAEDAALLLAIVRRHLRTLRIGLDPAYPEEDWGFTAQQVVEKLLKAWIVLSDRRPPRVHELSDLASVAGQPLEPRLAALQEFAVEARYEEGPFPLPAERSVLLALLEAELERCERAVAGLG
;
A
#
# COMPACT_ATOMS: atom_id res chain seq x y z
N MET A 1 18.92 -7.83 -10.89
CA MET A 1 18.13 -8.37 -9.79
C MET A 1 17.02 -9.19 -10.42
N SER A 2 16.68 -10.33 -9.84
CA SER A 2 15.51 -11.11 -10.26
C SER A 2 14.22 -10.37 -9.89
N PRO A 3 13.07 -10.69 -10.51
CA PRO A 3 11.77 -10.20 -10.07
C PRO A 3 11.52 -10.39 -8.57
N ALA A 4 11.97 -11.51 -7.99
CA ALA A 4 11.84 -11.79 -6.56
C ALA A 4 12.71 -10.86 -5.70
N GLU A 5 13.95 -10.58 -6.12
CA GLU A 5 14.85 -9.64 -5.44
C GLU A 5 14.31 -8.20 -5.49
N ASP A 6 13.84 -7.75 -6.66
CA ASP A 6 13.26 -6.41 -6.83
C ASP A 6 11.97 -6.24 -5.99
N ALA A 7 11.11 -7.26 -5.98
CA ALA A 7 9.91 -7.27 -5.13
C ALA A 7 10.28 -7.24 -3.64
N ALA A 8 11.29 -7.99 -3.21
CA ALA A 8 11.74 -8.01 -1.81
C ALA A 8 12.20 -6.63 -1.32
N LEU A 9 12.82 -5.82 -2.18
CA LEU A 9 13.20 -4.44 -1.87
C LEU A 9 11.96 -3.56 -1.61
N LEU A 10 10.90 -3.71 -2.41
CA LEU A 10 9.63 -3.00 -2.19
C LEU A 10 8.95 -3.46 -0.89
N LEU A 11 8.97 -4.77 -0.60
CA LEU A 11 8.39 -5.31 0.64
C LEU A 11 9.14 -4.87 1.89
N ALA A 12 10.44 -4.57 1.80
CA ALA A 12 11.18 -3.97 2.91
C ALA A 12 10.66 -2.56 3.26
N ILE A 13 10.28 -1.77 2.24
CA ILE A 13 9.66 -0.44 2.43
C ILE A 13 8.27 -0.59 3.05
N VAL A 14 7.46 -1.52 2.53
CA VAL A 14 6.13 -1.84 3.08
C VAL A 14 6.21 -2.20 4.56
N ARG A 15 7.13 -3.09 4.94
CA ARG A 15 7.33 -3.48 6.35
C ARG A 15 7.70 -2.31 7.25
N ARG A 16 8.46 -1.32 6.75
CA ARG A 16 8.77 -0.11 7.51
C ARG A 16 7.52 0.76 7.71
N HIS A 17 6.72 0.97 6.67
CA HIS A 17 5.48 1.74 6.77
C HIS A 17 4.45 1.06 7.69
N LEU A 18 4.28 -0.26 7.61
CA LEU A 18 3.39 -0.99 8.52
C LEU A 18 3.77 -0.84 9.99
N ARG A 19 5.08 -0.74 10.31
CA ARG A 19 5.51 -0.40 11.68
C ARG A 19 5.05 0.99 12.10
N THR A 20 5.15 1.99 11.21
CA THR A 20 4.64 3.34 11.47
C THR A 20 3.13 3.31 11.70
N LEU A 21 2.37 2.60 10.86
CA LEU A 21 0.91 2.50 10.97
C LEU A 21 0.45 1.83 12.28
N ARG A 22 1.19 0.81 12.75
CA ARG A 22 0.97 0.18 14.06
C ARG A 22 1.17 1.13 15.23
N ILE A 23 2.21 1.97 15.18
CA ILE A 23 2.46 2.99 16.20
C ILE A 23 1.36 4.06 16.14
N GLY A 24 0.91 4.42 14.94
CA GLY A 24 -0.15 5.39 14.70
C GLY A 24 -1.58 4.86 14.90
N LEU A 25 -1.80 3.77 15.64
CA LEU A 25 -3.17 3.31 15.97
C LEU A 25 -3.88 4.22 16.98
N ASP A 26 -3.12 5.00 17.76
CA ASP A 26 -3.67 6.01 18.67
C ASP A 26 -4.41 7.10 17.86
N PRO A 27 -5.70 7.38 18.14
CA PRO A 27 -6.46 8.44 17.46
C PRO A 27 -5.82 9.83 17.51
N ALA A 28 -4.91 10.10 18.46
CA ALA A 28 -4.15 11.35 18.52
C ALA A 28 -3.14 11.52 17.38
N TYR A 29 -2.76 10.44 16.70
CA TYR A 29 -1.93 10.51 15.49
C TYR A 29 -2.75 11.08 14.32
N PRO A 30 -2.24 12.01 13.50
CA PRO A 30 -3.02 12.64 12.42
C PRO A 30 -3.56 11.64 11.40
N GLU A 31 -4.81 11.81 10.97
CA GLU A 31 -5.46 10.93 9.98
C GLU A 31 -4.79 11.05 8.61
N GLU A 32 -4.37 12.25 8.23
CA GLU A 32 -3.73 12.55 6.96
C GLU A 32 -2.39 11.83 6.83
N ASP A 33 -1.58 11.87 7.89
CA ASP A 33 -0.29 11.17 7.96
C ASP A 33 -0.47 9.65 7.96
N TRP A 34 -1.49 9.16 8.68
CA TRP A 34 -1.80 7.73 8.73
C TRP A 34 -2.28 7.23 7.38
N GLY A 35 -3.26 7.91 6.79
CA GLY A 35 -3.85 7.60 5.51
C GLY A 35 -2.84 7.70 4.37
N PHE A 36 -1.95 8.70 4.38
CA PHE A 36 -0.87 8.80 3.39
C PHE A 36 0.10 7.62 3.52
N THR A 37 0.52 7.28 4.74
CA THR A 37 1.41 6.13 4.96
C THR A 37 0.74 4.83 4.51
N ALA A 38 -0.56 4.67 4.74
CA ALA A 38 -1.36 3.53 4.28
C ALA A 38 -1.47 3.48 2.75
N GLN A 39 -1.76 4.61 2.09
CA GLN A 39 -1.76 4.74 0.63
C GLN A 39 -0.41 4.32 0.04
N GLN A 40 0.69 4.76 0.65
CA GLN A 40 2.03 4.37 0.23
C GLN A 40 2.24 2.86 0.37
N VAL A 41 1.72 2.21 1.42
CA VAL A 41 1.79 0.74 1.53
C VAL A 41 1.10 0.06 0.34
N VAL A 42 -0.14 0.45 0.03
CA VAL A 42 -0.91 -0.12 -1.10
C VAL A 42 -0.14 0.06 -2.41
N GLU A 43 0.35 1.27 -2.68
CA GLU A 43 1.10 1.57 -3.91
C GLU A 43 2.32 0.63 -4.06
N LYS A 44 3.08 0.40 -2.98
CA LYS A 44 4.31 -0.40 -3.05
C LYS A 44 4.00 -1.89 -3.17
N LEU A 45 2.91 -2.36 -2.56
CA LEU A 45 2.41 -3.72 -2.74
C LEU A 45 1.98 -3.98 -4.20
N LEU A 46 1.21 -3.06 -4.80
CA LEU A 46 0.82 -3.18 -6.21
C LEU A 46 2.03 -3.17 -7.13
N LYS A 47 3.02 -2.30 -6.87
CA LYS A 47 4.28 -2.29 -7.61
C LYS A 47 5.07 -3.59 -7.45
N ALA A 48 5.05 -4.21 -6.27
CA ALA A 48 5.69 -5.51 -6.06
C ALA A 48 5.03 -6.60 -6.91
N TRP A 49 3.70 -6.64 -6.99
CA TRP A 49 2.97 -7.56 -7.87
C TRP A 49 3.30 -7.36 -9.36
N ILE A 50 3.44 -6.11 -9.81
CA ILE A 50 3.85 -5.81 -11.19
C ILE A 50 5.26 -6.36 -11.46
N VAL A 51 6.20 -6.09 -10.56
CA VAL A 51 7.58 -6.60 -10.65
C VAL A 51 7.62 -8.12 -10.67
N LEU A 52 6.86 -8.79 -9.78
CA LEU A 52 6.78 -10.26 -9.74
C LEU A 52 6.24 -10.87 -11.05
N SER A 53 5.48 -10.10 -11.82
CA SER A 53 5.02 -10.48 -13.15
C SER A 53 6.06 -10.21 -14.25
N ASP A 54 7.33 -9.95 -13.89
CA ASP A 54 8.43 -9.54 -14.77
C ASP A 54 8.09 -8.29 -15.61
N ARG A 55 7.33 -7.36 -15.02
CA ARG A 55 6.95 -6.09 -15.64
C ARG A 55 7.51 -4.92 -14.86
N ARG A 56 7.76 -3.82 -15.57
CA ARG A 56 8.19 -2.57 -14.95
C ARG A 56 6.99 -1.78 -14.43
N PRO A 57 6.97 -1.37 -13.15
CA PRO A 57 5.94 -0.47 -12.65
C PRO A 57 5.87 0.83 -13.45
N PRO A 58 4.67 1.28 -13.84
CA PRO A 58 4.51 2.57 -14.49
C PRO A 58 4.86 3.71 -13.52
N ARG A 59 5.13 4.90 -14.08
CA ARG A 59 5.37 6.12 -13.29
C ARG A 59 4.08 6.79 -12.81
N VAL A 60 2.94 6.10 -12.88
CA VAL A 60 1.67 6.56 -12.31
C VAL A 60 1.59 6.15 -10.84
N HIS A 61 0.85 6.93 -10.05
CA HIS A 61 0.66 6.69 -8.62
C HIS A 61 -0.79 6.35 -8.27
N GLU A 62 -1.71 6.41 -9.24
CA GLU A 62 -3.10 6.02 -9.08
C GLU A 62 -3.23 4.53 -8.73
N LEU A 63 -3.87 4.24 -7.60
CA LEU A 63 -4.00 2.89 -7.06
C LEU A 63 -4.82 1.98 -7.99
N SER A 64 -5.88 2.51 -8.61
CA SER A 64 -6.74 1.77 -9.55
C SER A 64 -5.97 1.36 -10.81
N ASP A 65 -5.18 2.26 -11.38
CA ASP A 65 -4.32 1.98 -12.53
C ASP A 65 -3.25 0.94 -12.18
N LEU A 66 -2.60 1.10 -11.02
CA LEU A 66 -1.59 0.15 -10.54
C LEU A 66 -2.20 -1.23 -10.29
N ALA A 67 -3.43 -1.32 -9.76
CA ALA A 67 -4.13 -2.59 -9.54
C ALA A 67 -4.48 -3.28 -10.87
N SER A 68 -4.96 -2.51 -11.85
CA SER A 68 -5.22 -2.97 -13.21
C SER A 68 -3.96 -3.53 -13.87
N VAL A 69 -2.84 -2.78 -13.79
CA VAL A 69 -1.56 -3.25 -14.33
C VAL A 69 -1.09 -4.48 -13.55
N ALA A 70 -1.17 -4.51 -12.21
CA ALA A 70 -0.79 -5.66 -11.40
C ALA A 70 -1.63 -6.91 -11.67
N GLY A 71 -2.81 -6.77 -12.27
CA GLY A 71 -3.77 -7.87 -12.43
C GLY A 71 -4.30 -8.36 -11.08
N GLN A 72 -4.31 -7.48 -10.07
CA GLN A 72 -4.75 -7.81 -8.72
C GLN A 72 -6.06 -7.07 -8.41
N PRO A 73 -7.06 -7.74 -7.81
CA PRO A 73 -8.20 -7.03 -7.26
C PRO A 73 -7.72 -6.12 -6.12
N LEU A 74 -8.27 -4.91 -6.05
CA LEU A 74 -8.02 -3.97 -4.96
C LEU A 74 -9.26 -3.89 -4.07
N GLU A 75 -9.08 -4.11 -2.78
CA GLU A 75 -10.16 -3.97 -1.80
C GLU A 75 -10.66 -2.51 -1.77
N PRO A 76 -11.98 -2.25 -1.83
CA PRO A 76 -12.51 -0.89 -1.99
C PRO A 76 -12.05 0.15 -0.96
N ARG A 77 -11.87 -0.25 0.31
CA ARG A 77 -11.40 0.65 1.38
C ARG A 77 -9.92 0.96 1.19
N LEU A 78 -9.13 0.01 0.68
CA LEU A 78 -7.74 0.28 0.29
C LEU A 78 -7.68 1.18 -0.96
N ALA A 79 -8.61 1.05 -1.90
CA ALA A 79 -8.70 1.93 -3.06
C ALA A 79 -9.04 3.38 -2.67
N ALA A 80 -9.93 3.56 -1.69
CA ALA A 80 -10.31 4.87 -1.16
C ALA A 80 -9.15 5.63 -0.49
N LEU A 81 -8.04 4.95 -0.15
CA LEU A 81 -6.83 5.62 0.35
C LEU A 81 -6.16 6.52 -0.70
N GLN A 82 -6.58 6.46 -1.97
CA GLN A 82 -6.07 7.32 -3.04
C GLN A 82 -6.18 8.83 -2.71
N GLU A 83 -7.23 9.25 -2.01
CA GLU A 83 -7.44 10.65 -1.60
C GLU A 83 -6.27 11.19 -0.76
N PHE A 84 -5.60 10.30 -0.01
CA PHE A 84 -4.46 10.67 0.84
C PHE A 84 -3.14 10.85 0.07
N ALA A 85 -3.07 10.45 -1.21
CA ALA A 85 -1.85 10.60 -2.00
C ALA A 85 -1.49 12.06 -2.27
N VAL A 86 -2.50 12.92 -2.41
CA VAL A 86 -2.35 14.33 -2.81
C VAL A 86 -3.30 15.24 -2.04
N GLU A 87 -4.61 15.02 -2.11
CA GLU A 87 -5.62 15.97 -1.62
C GLU A 87 -5.48 16.22 -0.11
N ALA A 88 -5.39 15.15 0.69
CA ALA A 88 -5.24 15.26 2.15
C ALA A 88 -3.94 15.93 2.63
N ARG A 89 -2.99 16.18 1.73
CA ARG A 89 -1.70 16.81 2.05
C ARG A 89 -1.67 18.31 1.78
N TYR A 90 -2.58 18.82 0.94
CA TYR A 90 -2.54 20.18 0.43
C TYR A 90 -3.82 20.97 0.64
N GLU A 91 -4.93 20.29 0.99
CA GLU A 91 -6.21 20.92 1.25
C GLU A 91 -6.57 20.84 2.74
N GLU A 92 -7.26 21.86 3.25
CA GLU A 92 -7.87 21.82 4.58
C GLU A 92 -9.28 21.25 4.44
N GLY A 93 -9.52 20.08 5.02
CA GLY A 93 -10.81 19.43 5.02
C GLY A 93 -10.81 18.22 5.95
N PRO A 94 -12.00 17.69 6.34
CA PRO A 94 -12.01 16.38 6.96
C PRO A 94 -11.63 15.34 5.90
N PHE A 95 -10.54 14.63 6.12
CA PHE A 95 -10.13 13.45 5.34
C PHE A 95 -10.35 12.20 6.19
N PRO A 96 -11.61 11.79 6.44
CA PRO A 96 -11.88 10.64 7.28
C PRO A 96 -11.30 9.39 6.63
N LEU A 97 -10.69 8.54 7.43
CA LEU A 97 -10.23 7.24 6.93
C LEU A 97 -11.42 6.41 6.43
N PRO A 98 -11.24 5.61 5.36
CA PRO A 98 -12.31 4.82 4.76
C PRO A 98 -12.79 3.65 5.65
N ALA A 99 -12.06 3.34 6.72
CA ALA A 99 -12.45 2.46 7.81
C ALA A 99 -11.59 2.71 9.05
N GLU A 100 -11.90 2.03 10.15
CA GLU A 100 -11.07 2.01 11.36
C GLU A 100 -9.61 1.63 11.05
N ARG A 101 -8.65 2.30 11.70
CA ARG A 101 -7.20 2.06 11.49
C ARG A 101 -6.80 0.60 11.66
N SER A 102 -7.39 -0.08 12.65
CA SER A 102 -7.15 -1.50 12.91
C SER A 102 -7.64 -2.40 11.76
N VAL A 103 -8.76 -2.04 11.13
CA VAL A 103 -9.33 -2.77 9.99
C VAL A 103 -8.45 -2.55 8.76
N LEU A 104 -8.09 -1.31 8.47
CA LEU A 104 -7.21 -0.98 7.34
C LEU A 104 -5.84 -1.63 7.51
N LEU A 105 -5.26 -1.58 8.71
CA LEU A 105 -4.00 -2.24 9.01
C LEU A 105 -4.05 -3.75 8.75
N ALA A 106 -5.10 -4.43 9.22
CA ALA A 106 -5.26 -5.87 8.99
C ALA A 106 -5.37 -6.21 7.50
N LEU A 107 -6.05 -5.39 6.70
CA LEU A 107 -6.12 -5.56 5.24
C LEU A 107 -4.72 -5.42 4.59
N LEU A 108 -3.95 -4.39 4.98
CA LEU A 108 -2.60 -4.18 4.46
C LEU A 108 -1.62 -5.30 4.85
N GLU A 109 -1.74 -5.82 6.07
CA GLU A 109 -0.95 -6.96 6.55
C GLU A 109 -1.28 -8.24 5.77
N ALA A 110 -2.56 -8.53 5.54
CA ALA A 110 -2.98 -9.67 4.73
C ALA A 110 -2.47 -9.60 3.28
N GLU A 111 -2.45 -8.39 2.70
CA GLU A 111 -1.90 -8.13 1.37
C GLU A 111 -0.38 -8.31 1.32
N LEU A 112 0.34 -7.85 2.34
CA LEU A 112 1.77 -8.12 2.48
C LEU A 112 2.05 -9.62 2.53
N GLU A 113 1.35 -10.36 3.39
CA GLU A 113 1.56 -11.80 3.52
C GLU A 113 1.29 -12.54 2.20
N ARG A 114 0.27 -12.11 1.44
CA ARG A 114 -0.01 -12.67 0.11
C ARG A 114 1.15 -12.44 -0.85
N CYS A 115 1.73 -11.24 -0.84
CA CYS A 115 2.86 -10.90 -1.69
C CYS A 115 4.14 -11.65 -1.25
N GLU A 116 4.41 -11.77 0.05
CA GLU A 116 5.54 -12.53 0.59
C GLU A 116 5.48 -14.01 0.19
N ARG A 117 4.29 -14.63 0.22
CA ARG A 117 4.11 -16.00 -0.28
C ARG A 117 4.42 -16.13 -1.77
N ALA A 118 4.06 -15.13 -2.58
CA ALA A 118 4.38 -15.13 -4.01
C ALA A 118 5.88 -14.96 -4.27
N VAL A 119 6.57 -14.09 -3.52
CA VAL A 119 8.04 -13.97 -3.59
C VAL A 119 8.71 -15.29 -3.24
N ALA A 120 8.28 -15.94 -2.14
CA ALA A 120 8.85 -17.20 -1.69
C ALA A 120 8.61 -18.36 -2.67
N GLY A 121 7.53 -18.34 -3.45
CA GLY A 121 7.25 -19.35 -4.47
C GLY A 121 8.08 -19.24 -5.75
N LEU A 122 8.83 -18.14 -5.94
CA LEU A 122 9.71 -17.89 -7.09
C LEU A 122 11.20 -18.11 -6.80
N GLY A 123 11.57 -18.28 -5.52
CA GLY A 123 12.94 -18.56 -5.07
C GLY A 123 13.17 -20.04 -4.84
#